data_AF-A0A319BZ94-F1
#
_entry.id   AF-A0A319BZ94-F1
#
_cell.length_a   1.000
_cell.length_b   1.000
_cell.length_c   1.000
_cell.angle_alpha   90.00
_cell.angle_beta   90.00
_cell.angle_gamma   90.00
#
_symmetry.space_group_name_H-M   'P 1'
#
loop_
_entity.id
_entity.type
_entity.pdbx_description
1 polymer ?
#
loop_
_entity_poly.entity_id
_entity_poly.type
_entity_poly.pdbx_seq_one_letter_code
_entity_poly.pdbx_strand_id
1 'polypeptide(L)'
;MKYVISAFSAITWYNAIELVILCLTTFHSYRGCYFWSLFITSFSLIPHVLGYTLFLFAPDVSRYISVTLIVLTWYCMVTGHSLVLWSRLHLVLHRPKLLKWILGAIIVDAILFHIPTTVTLYGALGGSPRWKSGYDTMERIQLVAFCVQEALLSGIYVYETIKMLRLRPERPRRLILAQLLVINVVILVLDLAVVAIEYAGYYALQVMFKPVAYSIKLKLEYAILGRLLGGYGTVLFS
;
A
#
# COMPACT_ATOMS: atom_id res chain seq x y z
N MET A 1 12.88 22.09 -1.65
CA MET A 1 12.76 20.65 -1.95
C MET A 1 13.43 19.75 -0.90
N LYS A 2 14.72 19.93 -0.60
CA LYS A 2 15.46 19.06 0.36
C LYS A 2 14.78 18.90 1.72
N TYR A 3 14.32 20.00 2.34
CA TYR A 3 13.62 19.97 3.63
C TYR A 3 12.32 19.16 3.60
N VAL A 4 11.55 19.24 2.52
CA VAL A 4 10.29 18.50 2.35
C VAL A 4 10.54 17.01 2.22
N ILE A 5 11.56 16.64 1.43
CA ILE A 5 12.01 15.26 1.27
C ILE A 5 12.44 14.69 2.62
N SER A 6 13.27 15.40 3.39
CA SER A 6 13.70 14.97 4.72
C SER A 6 12.54 14.85 5.71
N ALA A 7 11.56 15.76 5.66
CA ALA A 7 10.37 15.70 6.50
C ALA A 7 9.51 14.45 6.18
N PHE A 8 9.25 14.17 4.90
CA PHE A 8 8.53 12.97 4.47
C PHE A 8 9.28 11.68 4.79
N SER A 9 10.61 11.67 4.67
CA SER A 9 11.44 10.54 5.12
C SER A 9 11.27 10.28 6.61
N ALA A 10 11.36 11.32 7.44
CA ALA A 10 11.23 11.19 8.89
C ALA A 10 9.84 10.69 9.31
N ILE A 11 8.78 11.23 8.71
CA ILE A 11 7.39 10.79 8.95
C ILE A 11 7.23 9.33 8.56
N THR A 12 7.73 8.93 7.39
CA THR A 12 7.62 7.55 6.93
C THR A 12 8.36 6.59 7.85
N TRP A 13 9.60 6.90 8.24
CA TRP A 13 10.37 6.04 9.15
C TRP A 13 9.71 5.91 10.51
N TYR A 14 9.25 7.02 11.09
CA TYR A 14 8.50 6.99 12.35
C TYR A 14 7.27 6.08 12.24
N ASN A 15 6.43 6.30 11.21
CA ASN A 15 5.23 5.50 11.01
C ASN A 15 5.55 4.03 10.74
N ALA A 16 6.59 3.73 9.96
CA ALA A 16 6.96 2.36 9.63
C ALA A 16 7.48 1.59 10.85
N ILE A 17 8.31 2.23 11.68
CA ILE A 17 8.80 1.64 12.93
C ILE A 17 7.62 1.36 13.87
N GLU A 18 6.73 2.33 14.05
CA GLU A 18 5.52 2.15 14.87
C GLU A 18 4.67 0.99 14.35
N LEU A 19 4.41 0.93 13.04
CA LEU A 19 3.65 -0.16 12.41
C LEU A 19 4.31 -1.53 12.61
N VAL A 20 5.63 -1.62 12.49
CA VAL A 20 6.36 -2.88 12.73
C VAL A 20 6.23 -3.31 14.18
N ILE A 21 6.39 -2.39 15.14
CA ILE A 21 6.22 -2.68 16.57
C ILE A 21 4.78 -3.12 16.88
N LEU A 22 3.79 -2.39 16.36
CA LEU A 22 2.38 -2.73 16.50
C LEU A 22 2.08 -4.13 15.93
N CYS A 23 2.59 -4.41 14.74
CA CYS A 23 2.42 -5.72 14.10
C CYS A 23 3.02 -6.87 14.94
N LEU A 24 4.19 -6.67 15.53
CA LEU A 24 4.83 -7.70 16.37
C LEU A 24 4.16 -7.87 17.74
N THR A 25 3.58 -6.80 18.29
CA THR A 25 2.97 -6.83 19.63
C THR A 25 1.53 -7.33 19.64
N THR A 26 0.78 -7.16 18.54
CA THR A 26 -0.65 -7.52 18.48
C THR A 26 -0.93 -8.92 17.97
N PHE A 27 -0.04 -9.51 17.18
CA PHE A 27 -0.23 -10.87 16.67
C PHE A 27 0.46 -11.91 17.54
N HIS A 28 -0.33 -12.74 18.22
CA HIS A 28 0.19 -13.85 19.05
C HIS A 28 0.51 -15.12 18.22
N SER A 29 0.09 -15.18 16.95
CA SER A 29 0.37 -16.29 16.04
C SER A 29 0.75 -15.76 14.64
N TYR A 30 2.01 -15.98 14.25
CA TYR A 30 2.63 -15.45 13.03
C TYR A 30 2.34 -16.26 11.76
N ARG A 31 1.21 -16.98 11.70
CA ARG A 31 0.94 -17.98 10.64
C ARG A 31 0.02 -17.50 9.52
N GLY A 32 -0.66 -16.37 9.67
CA GLY A 32 -1.62 -15.87 8.68
C GLY A 32 -0.98 -15.07 7.54
N CYS A 33 -1.49 -15.24 6.31
CA CYS A 33 -1.12 -14.40 5.15
C CYS A 33 -1.33 -12.89 5.43
N TYR A 34 -2.34 -12.56 6.24
CA TYR A 34 -2.58 -11.20 6.72
C TYR A 34 -1.39 -10.62 7.49
N PHE A 35 -0.86 -11.37 8.47
CA PHE A 35 0.29 -10.93 9.27
C PHE A 35 1.51 -10.69 8.39
N TRP A 36 1.86 -11.66 7.54
CA TRP A 36 3.03 -11.53 6.66
C TRP A 36 2.89 -10.38 5.67
N SER A 37 1.71 -10.19 5.08
CA SER A 37 1.47 -9.07 4.17
C SER A 37 1.61 -7.74 4.90
N LEU A 38 1.02 -7.60 6.09
CA LEU A 38 1.10 -6.37 6.87
C LEU A 38 2.53 -6.06 7.33
N PHE A 39 3.24 -7.07 7.83
CA PHE A 39 4.60 -6.96 8.33
C PHE A 39 5.58 -6.61 7.20
N ILE A 40 5.56 -7.37 6.09
CA ILE A 40 6.46 -7.15 4.95
C ILE A 40 6.22 -5.76 4.35
N THR A 41 4.95 -5.36 4.19
CA THR A 41 4.62 -4.02 3.65
C THR A 41 5.14 -2.92 4.57
N SER A 42 4.88 -3.03 5.88
CA SER A 42 5.33 -2.03 6.87
C SER A 42 6.85 -1.95 6.94
N PHE A 43 7.53 -3.09 6.97
CA PHE A 43 8.98 -3.17 7.00
C PHE A 43 9.59 -2.58 5.73
N SER A 44 9.01 -2.85 4.55
CA SER A 44 9.53 -2.38 3.26
C SER A 44 9.63 -0.85 3.13
N LEU A 45 8.80 -0.10 3.85
CA LEU A 45 8.83 1.37 3.86
C LEU A 45 10.20 1.92 4.34
N ILE A 46 10.84 1.25 5.29
CA ILE A 46 12.13 1.68 5.87
C ILE A 46 13.25 1.68 4.82
N PRO A 47 13.58 0.53 4.19
CA PRO A 47 14.59 0.48 3.14
C PRO A 47 14.15 1.21 1.86
N HIS A 48 12.84 1.38 1.60
CA HIS A 48 12.36 2.16 0.47
C HIS A 48 12.78 3.64 0.56
N VAL A 49 12.51 4.26 1.72
CA VAL A 49 12.93 5.65 1.99
C VAL A 49 14.44 5.77 2.08
N LEU A 50 15.12 4.75 2.61
CA LEU A 50 16.59 4.71 2.60
C LEU A 50 17.12 4.72 1.16
N GLY A 51 16.54 3.92 0.26
CA GLY A 51 16.91 3.88 -1.16
C GLY A 51 16.80 5.25 -1.83
N TYR A 52 15.68 5.97 -1.63
CA TYR A 52 15.53 7.34 -2.14
C TYR A 52 16.47 8.35 -1.48
N THR A 53 16.73 8.19 -0.18
CA THR A 53 17.68 9.07 0.54
C THR A 53 19.09 8.90 -0.01
N LEU A 54 19.52 7.66 -0.26
CA LEU A 54 20.81 7.37 -0.91
C LEU A 54 20.84 7.94 -2.33
N PHE A 55 19.77 7.75 -3.11
CA PHE A 55 19.69 8.23 -4.48
C PHE A 55 19.78 9.76 -4.59
N LEU A 56 19.19 10.49 -3.65
CA LEU A 56 19.07 11.95 -3.70
C LEU A 56 20.19 12.70 -2.96
N PHE A 57 20.72 12.14 -1.87
CA PHE A 57 21.65 12.84 -0.98
C PHE A 57 23.04 12.21 -0.90
N ALA A 58 23.25 10.98 -1.38
CA ALA A 58 24.54 10.30 -1.33
C ALA A 58 25.10 10.10 -2.75
N PRO A 59 25.69 11.14 -3.37
CA PRO A 59 26.22 11.06 -4.73
C PRO A 59 27.39 10.05 -4.88
N ASP A 60 28.07 9.73 -3.78
CA ASP A 60 29.18 8.78 -3.73
C ASP A 60 28.72 7.31 -3.86
N VAL A 61 27.43 7.04 -3.63
CA VAL A 61 26.85 5.70 -3.76
C VAL A 61 26.41 5.49 -5.21
N SER A 62 26.71 4.32 -5.76
CA SER A 62 26.26 3.97 -7.12
C SER A 62 24.74 4.06 -7.23
N ARG A 63 24.26 4.86 -8.19
CA ARG A 63 22.82 5.04 -8.46
C ARG A 63 22.09 3.72 -8.71
N TYR A 64 22.79 2.72 -9.26
CA TYR A 64 22.25 1.39 -9.48
C TYR A 64 21.93 0.67 -8.16
N ILE A 65 22.75 0.84 -7.12
CA ILE A 65 22.50 0.24 -5.79
C ILE A 65 21.24 0.88 -5.19
N SER A 66 21.16 2.21 -5.19
CA SER A 66 20.01 2.94 -4.65
C SER A 66 18.72 2.57 -5.39
N VAL A 67 18.74 2.50 -6.71
CA VAL A 67 17.58 2.13 -7.54
C VAL A 67 17.17 0.68 -7.32
N THR A 68 18.12 -0.24 -7.19
CA THR A 68 17.81 -1.64 -6.90
C THR A 68 17.09 -1.79 -5.56
N LEU A 69 17.55 -1.07 -4.53
CA LEU A 69 16.89 -1.04 -3.23
C LEU A 69 15.47 -0.44 -3.33
N ILE A 70 15.30 0.65 -4.07
CA ILE A 70 13.98 1.26 -4.32
C ILE A 70 13.04 0.27 -5.01
N VAL A 71 13.49 -0.39 -6.08
CA VAL A 71 12.66 -1.32 -6.87
C VAL A 71 12.21 -2.51 -6.02
N LEU A 72 13.13 -3.18 -5.32
CA LEU A 72 12.80 -4.35 -4.50
C LEU A 72 11.77 -4.01 -3.42
N THR A 73 11.97 -2.88 -2.75
CA THR A 73 11.10 -2.45 -1.65
C THR A 73 9.79 -1.89 -2.16
N TRP A 74 9.78 -1.26 -3.34
CA TRP A 74 8.59 -0.79 -4.01
C TRP A 74 7.63 -1.93 -4.34
N TYR A 75 8.15 -3.08 -4.77
CA TYR A 75 7.36 -4.28 -5.02
C TYR A 75 6.67 -4.69 -3.71
N CYS A 76 7.46 -4.95 -2.66
CA CYS A 76 6.93 -5.31 -1.35
C CYS A 76 5.89 -4.32 -0.81
N MET A 77 6.08 -3.02 -1.03
CA MET A 77 5.15 -1.98 -0.58
C MET A 77 3.82 -2.02 -1.34
N VAL A 78 3.84 -2.01 -2.68
CA VAL A 78 2.60 -1.90 -3.49
C VAL A 78 1.84 -3.22 -3.55
N THR A 79 2.52 -4.32 -3.88
CA THR A 79 1.86 -5.63 -3.90
C THR A 79 1.51 -6.09 -2.50
N GLY A 80 2.37 -5.84 -1.51
CA GLY A 80 2.08 -6.18 -0.11
C GLY A 80 0.83 -5.48 0.41
N HIS A 81 0.65 -4.19 0.12
CA HIS A 81 -0.58 -3.47 0.49
C HIS A 81 -1.83 -4.06 -0.19
N SER A 82 -1.73 -4.43 -1.48
CA SER A 82 -2.83 -5.11 -2.19
C SER A 82 -3.19 -6.46 -1.54
N LEU A 83 -2.17 -7.21 -1.09
CA LEU A 83 -2.37 -8.47 -0.36
C LEU A 83 -2.96 -8.27 1.04
N VAL A 84 -2.66 -7.16 1.71
CA VAL A 84 -3.32 -6.77 2.95
C VAL A 84 -4.82 -6.57 2.71
N LEU A 85 -5.20 -5.77 1.71
CA LEU A 85 -6.61 -5.56 1.33
C LEU A 85 -7.32 -6.88 0.96
N TRP A 86 -6.66 -7.72 0.17
CA TRP A 86 -7.16 -9.05 -0.19
C TRP A 86 -7.35 -9.96 1.03
N SER A 87 -6.40 -9.95 1.96
CA SER A 87 -6.46 -10.76 3.19
C SER A 87 -7.62 -10.33 4.09
N ARG A 88 -8.00 -9.05 4.09
CA ARG A 88 -9.23 -8.60 4.77
C ARG A 88 -10.47 -9.09 4.05
N LEU A 89 -10.46 -9.01 2.72
CA LEU A 89 -11.60 -9.45 1.92
C LEU A 89 -11.85 -10.94 2.15
N HIS A 90 -10.79 -11.74 2.34
CA HIS A 90 -10.88 -13.14 2.76
C HIS A 90 -11.70 -13.33 4.05
N LEU A 91 -11.67 -12.37 4.98
CA LEU A 91 -12.41 -12.47 6.25
C LEU A 91 -13.90 -12.12 6.12
N VAL A 92 -14.29 -11.34 5.11
CA VAL A 92 -15.66 -10.84 4.93
C VAL A 92 -16.40 -11.61 3.81
N LEU A 93 -15.69 -11.93 2.73
CA LEU A 93 -16.25 -12.52 1.52
C LEU A 93 -16.32 -14.05 1.65
N HIS A 94 -17.54 -14.60 1.69
CA HIS A 94 -17.78 -16.05 1.79
C HIS A 94 -17.72 -16.77 0.42
N ARG A 95 -17.19 -16.13 -0.63
CA ARG A 95 -17.12 -16.67 -2.00
C ARG A 95 -15.67 -16.99 -2.40
N PRO A 96 -15.19 -18.23 -2.20
CA PRO A 96 -13.78 -18.59 -2.41
C PRO A 96 -13.33 -18.47 -3.87
N LYS A 97 -14.23 -18.67 -4.84
CA LYS A 97 -13.92 -18.51 -6.26
C LYS A 97 -13.55 -17.06 -6.60
N LEU A 98 -14.39 -16.10 -6.17
CA LEU A 98 -14.15 -14.68 -6.42
C LEU A 98 -12.84 -14.22 -5.76
N LEU A 99 -12.57 -14.70 -4.55
CA LEU A 99 -11.34 -14.37 -3.84
C LEU A 99 -10.08 -14.84 -4.58
N LYS A 100 -10.11 -16.03 -5.20
CA LYS A 100 -9.02 -16.54 -6.06
C LYS A 100 -8.86 -15.72 -7.34
N TRP A 101 -9.97 -15.30 -7.97
CA TRP A 101 -9.93 -14.42 -9.14
C TRP A 101 -9.29 -13.07 -8.81
N ILE A 102 -9.65 -12.48 -7.66
CA ILE A 102 -9.07 -11.22 -7.19
C ILE A 102 -7.57 -11.39 -6.94
N LEU A 103 -7.14 -12.49 -6.29
CA LEU A 103 -5.72 -12.77 -6.12
C LEU A 103 -4.99 -12.90 -7.46
N GLY A 104 -5.60 -13.60 -8.42
CA GLY A 104 -5.09 -13.73 -9.78
C GLY A 104 -4.92 -12.36 -10.45
N ALA A 105 -5.90 -11.46 -10.31
CA ALA A 105 -5.81 -10.10 -10.84
C ALA A 105 -4.64 -9.32 -10.21
N ILE A 106 -4.48 -9.36 -8.89
CA ILE A 106 -3.35 -8.71 -8.19
C ILE A 106 -2.00 -9.21 -8.74
N ILE A 107 -1.86 -10.52 -8.96
CA ILE A 107 -0.61 -11.11 -9.47
C ILE A 107 -0.36 -10.68 -10.93
N VAL A 108 -1.40 -10.70 -11.77
CA VAL A 108 -1.29 -10.28 -13.17
C VAL A 108 -0.91 -8.80 -13.27
N ASP A 109 -1.59 -7.94 -12.53
CA ASP A 109 -1.29 -6.50 -12.47
C ASP A 109 0.13 -6.25 -11.95
N ALA A 110 0.54 -6.97 -10.90
CA ALA A 110 1.90 -6.89 -10.39
C ALA A 110 2.93 -7.19 -11.48
N ILE A 111 2.79 -8.27 -12.24
CA ILE A 111 3.72 -8.63 -13.31
C ILE A 111 3.68 -7.58 -14.43
N LEU A 112 2.48 -7.21 -14.87
CA LEU A 112 2.25 -6.35 -16.01
C LEU A 112 2.73 -4.92 -15.77
N PHE A 113 2.65 -4.41 -14.54
CA PHE A 113 3.05 -3.04 -14.22
C PHE A 113 4.43 -2.95 -13.56
N HIS A 114 4.85 -3.92 -12.74
CA HIS A 114 6.17 -3.85 -12.12
C HIS A 114 7.31 -4.07 -13.13
N ILE A 115 7.21 -5.07 -14.01
CA ILE A 115 8.31 -5.42 -14.92
C ILE A 115 8.62 -4.26 -15.89
N PRO A 116 7.66 -3.69 -16.65
CA PRO A 116 7.97 -2.62 -17.58
C PRO A 116 8.47 -1.35 -16.89
N THR A 117 7.92 -1.03 -15.71
CA THR A 117 8.37 0.11 -14.90
C THR A 117 9.84 -0.06 -14.49
N THR A 118 10.22 -1.25 -14.04
CA THR A 118 11.61 -1.54 -13.67
C THR A 118 12.54 -1.48 -14.88
N VAL A 119 12.16 -2.06 -16.02
CA VAL A 119 12.96 -2.02 -17.26
C VAL A 119 13.17 -0.58 -17.71
N THR A 120 12.11 0.22 -17.75
CA THR A 120 12.20 1.63 -18.17
C THR A 120 12.99 2.49 -17.17
N LEU A 121 12.87 2.22 -15.87
CA LEU A 121 13.65 2.90 -14.82
C LEU A 121 15.16 2.64 -14.95
N TYR A 122 15.57 1.38 -15.11
CA TYR A 122 16.98 1.06 -15.35
C TYR A 122 17.48 1.62 -16.67
N GLY A 123 16.66 1.58 -17.73
CA GLY A 123 16.99 2.22 -19.00
C GLY A 123 17.21 3.73 -18.85
N ALA A 124 16.43 4.40 -18.00
CA ALA A 124 16.54 5.84 -17.75
C ALA A 124 17.86 6.22 -17.05
N LEU A 125 18.48 5.31 -16.30
CA LEU A 125 19.81 5.49 -15.71
C LEU A 125 20.92 5.61 -16.77
N GLY A 126 20.74 4.95 -17.93
CA GLY A 126 21.64 5.04 -19.08
C GLY A 126 21.65 6.42 -19.76
N GLY A 127 20.81 7.36 -19.31
CA GLY A 127 20.88 8.76 -19.70
C GLY A 127 20.16 9.13 -21.00
N SER A 128 19.70 8.16 -21.79
CA SER A 128 19.01 8.45 -23.05
C SER A 128 17.66 9.18 -22.80
N PRO A 129 17.33 10.24 -23.56
CA PRO A 129 16.04 10.93 -23.42
C PRO A 129 14.83 10.04 -23.69
N ARG A 130 14.96 9.07 -24.62
CA ARG A 130 13.89 8.11 -24.95
C ARG A 130 13.52 7.23 -23.76
N TRP A 131 14.52 6.74 -23.03
CA TRP A 131 14.28 5.93 -21.83
C TRP A 131 13.62 6.74 -20.70
N LYS A 132 14.01 8.01 -20.52
CA LYS A 132 13.38 8.89 -19.53
C LYS A 132 11.90 9.18 -19.84
N SER A 133 11.60 9.47 -21.11
CA SER A 133 10.21 9.69 -21.56
C SER A 133 9.37 8.41 -21.45
N GLY A 134 9.97 7.25 -21.75
CA GLY A 134 9.33 5.95 -21.56
C GLY A 134 9.02 5.67 -20.08
N TYR A 135 9.95 5.97 -19.17
CA TYR A 135 9.72 5.84 -17.73
C TYR A 135 8.61 6.77 -17.24
N ASP A 136 8.62 8.07 -17.58
CA ASP A 136 7.59 9.03 -17.19
C ASP A 136 6.18 8.60 -17.66
N THR A 137 6.08 8.06 -18.89
CA THR A 137 4.80 7.54 -19.41
C THR A 137 4.35 6.29 -18.66
N MET A 138 5.28 5.33 -18.49
CA MET A 138 4.98 4.07 -17.79
C MET A 138 4.60 4.31 -16.33
N GLU A 139 5.27 5.25 -15.66
CA GLU A 139 5.00 5.63 -14.29
C GLU A 139 3.58 6.20 -14.09
N ARG A 140 3.08 7.01 -15.03
CA ARG A 140 1.70 7.51 -14.97
C ARG A 140 0.69 6.40 -15.19
N ILE A 141 0.97 5.48 -16.11
CA ILE A 141 0.09 4.34 -16.40
C ILE A 141 0.00 3.41 -15.18
N GLN A 142 1.13 2.99 -14.62
CA GLN A 142 1.15 2.08 -13.47
C GLN A 142 0.52 2.69 -12.22
N LEU A 143 0.71 4.00 -11.96
CA LEU A 143 0.04 4.67 -10.83
C LEU A 143 -1.48 4.64 -10.95
N VAL A 144 -2.02 4.93 -12.13
CA VAL A 144 -3.47 4.85 -12.37
C VAL A 144 -3.96 3.41 -12.26
N ALA A 145 -3.22 2.44 -12.81
CA ALA A 145 -3.61 1.04 -12.74
C ALA A 145 -3.68 0.53 -11.30
N PHE A 146 -2.64 0.76 -10.49
CA PHE A 146 -2.65 0.38 -9.08
C PHE A 146 -3.72 1.13 -8.27
N CYS A 147 -3.96 2.41 -8.56
CA CYS A 147 -5.06 3.17 -7.96
C CYS A 147 -6.43 2.54 -8.27
N VAL A 148 -6.67 2.13 -9.52
CA VAL A 148 -7.91 1.46 -9.92
C VAL A 148 -8.03 0.10 -9.22
N GLN A 149 -6.95 -0.68 -9.16
CA GLN A 149 -6.92 -1.97 -8.46
C GLN A 149 -7.26 -1.81 -6.97
N GLU A 150 -6.63 -0.86 -6.27
CA GLU A 150 -6.90 -0.58 -4.86
C GLU A 150 -8.35 -0.09 -4.65
N ALA A 151 -8.86 0.78 -5.52
CA ALA A 151 -10.24 1.25 -5.48
C ALA A 151 -11.25 0.11 -5.69
N LEU A 152 -10.98 -0.82 -6.62
CA LEU A 152 -11.82 -1.99 -6.85
C LEU A 152 -11.83 -2.94 -5.63
N LEU A 153 -10.67 -3.23 -5.05
CA LEU A 153 -10.55 -4.04 -3.83
C LEU A 153 -11.34 -3.42 -2.67
N SER A 154 -11.14 -2.12 -2.45
CA SER A 154 -11.85 -1.36 -1.41
C SER A 154 -13.37 -1.33 -1.66
N GLY A 155 -13.79 -1.10 -2.91
CA GLY A 155 -15.21 -1.07 -3.30
C GLY A 155 -15.91 -2.41 -3.05
N ILE A 156 -15.29 -3.54 -3.43
CA ILE A 156 -15.84 -4.88 -3.18
C ILE A 156 -15.95 -5.12 -1.66
N TYR A 157 -14.92 -4.74 -0.89
CA TYR A 157 -14.95 -4.87 0.57
C TYR A 157 -16.10 -4.08 1.20
N VAL A 158 -16.27 -2.81 0.81
CA VAL A 158 -17.36 -1.96 1.31
C VAL A 158 -18.72 -2.54 0.94
N TYR A 159 -18.90 -3.01 -0.29
CA TYR A 159 -20.15 -3.61 -0.74
C TYR A 159 -20.57 -4.83 0.10
N GLU A 160 -19.66 -5.80 0.28
CA GLU A 160 -19.95 -7.01 1.07
C GLU A 160 -20.16 -6.69 2.56
N THR A 161 -19.43 -5.70 3.06
CA THR A 161 -19.55 -5.21 4.44
C THR A 161 -20.91 -4.56 4.69
N ILE A 162 -21.42 -3.74 3.75
CA ILE A 162 -22.77 -3.16 3.80
C ILE A 162 -23.84 -4.26 3.70
N LYS A 163 -23.63 -5.26 2.85
CA LYS A 163 -24.56 -6.39 2.70
C LYS A 163 -24.67 -7.20 4.01
N MET A 164 -23.55 -7.50 4.67
CA MET A 164 -23.54 -8.13 6.00
C MET A 164 -24.28 -7.28 7.05
N LEU A 165 -24.19 -5.95 6.97
CA LEU A 165 -24.88 -5.05 7.88
C LEU A 165 -26.40 -5.04 7.71
N ARG A 166 -26.88 -5.00 6.47
CA ARG A 166 -28.32 -4.97 6.20
C ARG A 166 -29.03 -6.21 6.75
N LEU A 167 -28.31 -7.33 6.85
CA LEU A 167 -28.80 -8.59 7.39
C LEU A 167 -28.81 -8.64 8.95
N ARG A 168 -28.18 -7.69 9.66
CA ARG A 168 -28.12 -7.66 11.13
C ARG A 168 -28.33 -6.23 11.69
N PRO A 169 -29.51 -5.90 12.25
CA PRO A 169 -29.93 -4.53 12.53
C PRO A 169 -29.36 -3.89 13.82
N GLU A 170 -28.30 -4.44 14.42
CA GLU A 170 -27.79 -3.93 15.69
C GLU A 170 -27.14 -2.54 15.55
N ARG A 171 -27.63 -1.57 16.34
CA ARG A 171 -27.13 -0.17 16.36
C ARG A 171 -25.61 -0.02 16.56
N PRO A 172 -24.92 -0.74 17.49
CA PRO A 172 -23.47 -0.59 17.64
C PRO A 172 -22.70 -1.02 16.38
N ARG A 173 -23.23 -2.01 15.64
CA ARG A 173 -22.61 -2.51 14.41
C ARG A 173 -22.66 -1.46 13.29
N ARG A 174 -23.74 -0.68 13.18
CA ARG A 174 -23.87 0.42 12.20
C ARG A 174 -22.78 1.50 12.38
N LEU A 175 -22.46 1.87 13.61
CA LEU A 175 -21.42 2.87 13.89
C LEU A 175 -20.03 2.38 13.47
N ILE A 176 -19.70 1.13 13.79
CA ILE A 176 -18.42 0.51 13.38
C ILE A 176 -18.31 0.52 11.85
N LEU A 177 -19.40 0.20 11.14
CA LEU A 177 -19.39 0.10 9.68
C LEU A 177 -19.35 1.46 8.98
N ALA A 178 -19.98 2.48 9.55
CA ALA A 178 -19.82 3.86 9.10
C ALA A 178 -18.35 4.30 9.22
N GLN A 179 -17.67 3.93 10.31
CA GLN A 179 -16.25 4.20 10.48
C GLN A 179 -15.38 3.42 9.48
N LEU A 180 -15.69 2.15 9.20
CA LEU A 180 -15.00 1.37 8.16
C LEU A 180 -15.15 2.02 6.78
N LEU A 181 -16.33 2.58 6.48
CA LEU A 181 -16.58 3.31 5.23
C LEU A 181 -15.73 4.59 5.16
N VAL A 182 -15.70 5.38 6.23
CA VAL A 182 -14.85 6.59 6.31
C VAL A 182 -13.38 6.24 6.07
N ILE A 183 -12.87 5.17 6.68
CA ILE A 183 -11.47 4.77 6.49
C ILE A 183 -11.19 4.36 5.03
N ASN A 184 -12.07 3.59 4.40
CA ASN A 184 -11.92 3.22 2.98
C ASN A 184 -11.95 4.45 2.06
N VAL A 185 -12.79 5.45 2.36
CA VAL A 185 -12.80 6.72 1.63
C VAL A 185 -11.48 7.47 1.79
N VAL A 186 -10.90 7.52 3.00
CA VAL A 186 -9.59 8.14 3.23
C VAL A 186 -8.49 7.44 2.44
N ILE A 187 -8.49 6.11 2.38
CA ILE A 187 -7.54 5.33 1.58
C ILE A 187 -7.63 5.73 0.10
N LEU A 188 -8.85 5.79 -0.45
CA LEU A 188 -9.09 6.18 -1.84
C LEU A 188 -8.67 7.63 -2.13
N VAL A 189 -8.89 8.54 -1.18
CA VAL A 189 -8.42 9.94 -1.29
C VAL A 189 -6.89 9.98 -1.32
N LEU A 190 -6.20 9.16 -0.51
CA LEU A 190 -4.74 9.08 -0.53
C LEU A 190 -4.22 8.55 -1.87
N ASP A 191 -4.89 7.58 -2.48
CA ASP A 191 -4.56 7.10 -3.83
C ASP A 191 -4.68 8.21 -4.88
N LEU A 192 -5.82 8.90 -4.89
CA LEU A 192 -6.05 10.01 -5.81
C LEU A 192 -5.05 11.15 -5.59
N ALA A 193 -4.65 11.41 -4.35
CA ALA A 193 -3.63 12.42 -4.06
C ALA A 193 -2.26 12.05 -4.65
N VAL A 194 -1.84 10.79 -4.54
CA VAL A 194 -0.59 10.31 -5.16
C VAL A 194 -0.65 10.47 -6.69
N VAL A 195 -1.75 10.10 -7.32
CA VAL A 195 -1.95 10.26 -8.77
C VAL A 195 -1.98 11.75 -9.15
N ALA A 196 -2.70 12.59 -8.42
CA ALA A 196 -2.81 14.01 -8.71
C ALA A 196 -1.46 14.74 -8.63
N ILE A 197 -0.62 14.41 -7.64
CA ILE A 197 0.73 15.00 -7.50
C ILE A 197 1.61 14.63 -8.70
N GLU A 198 1.52 13.39 -9.20
CA GLU A 198 2.24 12.97 -10.40
C GLU A 198 1.80 13.76 -11.63
N TYR A 199 0.50 13.82 -11.88
CA TYR A 199 -0.05 14.50 -13.05
C TYR A 199 0.10 16.03 -12.99
N ALA A 200 0.30 16.60 -11.79
CA ALA A 200 0.70 17.99 -11.60
C ALA A 200 2.19 18.26 -11.95
N GLY A 201 2.97 17.23 -12.26
CA GLY A 201 4.38 17.33 -12.65
C GLY A 201 5.36 17.38 -11.48
N TYR A 202 4.91 17.11 -10.24
CA TYR A 202 5.75 17.16 -9.04
C TYR A 202 6.36 15.79 -8.70
N TYR A 203 7.10 15.19 -9.64
CA TYR A 203 7.70 13.86 -9.49
C TYR A 203 8.48 13.68 -8.16
N ALA A 204 9.38 14.60 -7.84
CA ALA A 204 10.17 14.51 -6.60
C ALA A 204 9.33 14.61 -5.31
N LEU A 205 8.15 15.25 -5.38
CA LEU A 205 7.19 15.25 -4.28
C LEU A 205 6.42 13.93 -4.23
N GLN A 206 6.00 13.42 -5.39
CA GLN A 206 5.27 12.17 -5.52
C GLN A 206 6.06 10.99 -4.95
N VAL A 207 7.34 10.84 -5.29
CA VAL A 207 8.14 9.67 -4.88
C VAL A 207 8.31 9.58 -3.36
N MET A 208 8.32 10.73 -2.69
CA MET A 208 8.42 10.82 -1.23
C MET A 208 7.06 10.83 -0.53
N PHE A 209 6.02 11.34 -1.18
CA PHE A 209 4.66 11.33 -0.63
C PHE A 209 4.03 9.93 -0.69
N LYS A 210 4.35 9.14 -1.72
CA LYS A 210 3.87 7.76 -1.88
C LYS A 210 4.11 6.89 -0.64
N PRO A 211 5.32 6.74 -0.09
CA PRO A 211 5.52 5.94 1.11
C PRO A 211 4.86 6.53 2.36
N VAL A 212 4.71 7.86 2.46
CA VAL A 212 3.90 8.48 3.52
C VAL A 212 2.45 8.02 3.40
N ALA A 213 1.85 8.09 2.21
CA ALA A 213 0.49 7.63 1.96
C ALA A 213 0.32 6.15 2.32
N TYR A 214 1.23 5.27 1.87
CA TYR A 214 1.19 3.85 2.25
C TYR A 214 1.31 3.62 3.76
N SER A 215 2.16 4.37 4.46
CA SER A 215 2.26 4.29 5.93
C SER A 215 0.94 4.67 6.63
N ILE A 216 0.24 5.69 6.12
CA ILE A 216 -1.07 6.10 6.66
C ILE A 216 -2.13 5.02 6.35
N LYS A 217 -2.15 4.48 5.13
CA LYS A 217 -3.07 3.40 4.76
C LYS A 217 -2.90 2.17 5.66
N LEU A 218 -1.67 1.78 5.97
CA LEU A 218 -1.38 0.68 6.89
C LEU A 218 -1.82 0.98 8.34
N LYS A 219 -1.64 2.21 8.82
CA LYS A 219 -2.15 2.63 10.15
C LYS A 219 -3.67 2.56 10.22
N LEU A 220 -4.33 3.03 9.16
CA LEU A 220 -5.77 2.95 9.01
C LEU A 220 -6.23 1.49 8.99
N GLU A 221 -5.51 0.62 8.30
CA GLU A 221 -5.78 -0.81 8.30
C GLU A 221 -5.69 -1.43 9.69
N TYR A 222 -4.66 -1.05 10.43
CA TYR A 222 -4.47 -1.51 11.80
C TYR A 222 -5.61 -1.06 12.72
N ALA A 223 -6.08 0.18 12.56
CA ALA A 223 -7.23 0.69 13.30
C ALA A 223 -8.51 -0.11 13.00
N ILE A 224 -8.68 -0.59 11.77
CA ILE A 224 -9.79 -1.47 11.38
C ILE A 224 -9.69 -2.81 12.10
N LEU A 225 -8.50 -3.44 12.08
CA LEU A 225 -8.26 -4.71 12.77
C LEU A 225 -8.56 -4.61 14.27
N GLY A 226 -8.06 -3.58 14.94
CA GLY A 226 -8.29 -3.37 16.38
C GLY A 226 -9.78 -3.29 16.73
N ARG A 227 -10.60 -2.70 15.85
CA ARG A 227 -12.06 -2.63 16.05
C ARG A 227 -12.79 -3.93 15.75
N LEU A 228 -12.33 -4.70 14.77
CA LEU A 228 -12.87 -6.03 14.48
C LEU A 228 -12.56 -7.01 15.61
N LEU A 229 -11.35 -6.97 16.18
CA LEU A 229 -10.99 -7.84 17.31
C LEU A 229 -11.63 -7.38 18.62
N GLY A 230 -11.71 -6.07 18.89
CA GLY A 230 -12.35 -5.52 20.09
C GLY A 230 -13.87 -5.69 20.12
N GLY A 231 -14.53 -5.81 18.96
CA GLY A 231 -15.98 -6.07 18.86
C GLY A 231 -16.37 -7.56 18.85
N TYR A 232 -15.41 -8.48 18.71
CA TYR A 232 -15.61 -9.93 18.65
C TYR A 232 -14.62 -10.70 19.54
N GLY A 233 -14.14 -10.07 20.62
CA GLY A 233 -13.14 -10.61 21.55
C GLY A 233 -13.57 -11.85 22.35
N THR A 234 -14.62 -12.56 21.94
CA THR A 234 -15.11 -13.76 22.64
C THR A 234 -15.41 -14.95 21.74
N VAL A 235 -15.29 -14.86 20.41
CA VAL A 235 -15.78 -15.95 19.52
C VAL A 235 -14.76 -16.45 18.48
N LEU A 236 -13.57 -15.86 18.39
CA LEU A 236 -12.50 -16.35 17.49
C LEU A 236 -11.26 -16.91 18.21
N PHE A 237 -11.34 -17.05 19.54
CA PHE A 237 -10.35 -17.73 20.37
C PHE A 237 -10.97 -18.91 21.15
N SER A 238 -11.89 -19.63 20.51
CA SER A 238 -12.31 -20.98 20.92
C SER A 238 -12.34 -21.89 19.71
#